data_AF-A0A9D1E8Z6-F1
#
_entry.id   AF-A0A9D1E8Z6-F1
#
_cell.length_a   1.000
_cell.length_b   1.000
_cell.length_c   1.000
_cell.angle_alpha   90.00
_cell.angle_beta   90.00
_cell.angle_gamma   90.00
#
_symmetry.space_group_name_H-M   'P 1'
#
loop_
_entity.id
_entity.type
_entity.pdbx_description
1 polymer ?
#
loop_
_entity_poly.entity_id
_entity_poly.type
_entity_poly.pdbx_seq_one_letter_code
_entity_poly.pdbx_strand_id
1 'polypeptide(L)'
;MKQTSLYEMFEIEIPGDQPEAVARNCASFRQSEGEKIVVSAFRKRAGVFAVRFLPREEGEWKYEISLFGQNISGSFCCGPAEEGSHGLVQTQEDHFRYEDGAKYLPFGTTCYAWIYQTRELQDETMETLSTACFNKIRMLIFPKFMPYNQEEPKLFPFARRADGSWDVNRTEDAFWGNLDNRVAGLGRLGVEADLILFHPYDRWGFSEMCREDCLAYLDYMVARYGAYRNVWWSLA
;
A
#
# COMPACT_ATOMS: atom_id res chain seq x y z
N MET A 1 -9.70 -23.25 -8.91
CA MET A 1 -8.41 -22.52 -8.85
C MET A 1 -8.73 -21.06 -8.63
N LYS A 2 -8.00 -20.34 -7.75
CA LYS A 2 -8.21 -18.89 -7.57
C LYS A 2 -7.87 -18.17 -8.88
N GLN A 3 -8.52 -17.04 -9.15
CA GLN A 3 -8.29 -16.23 -10.36
C GLN A 3 -7.96 -14.79 -9.97
N THR A 4 -7.11 -14.16 -10.78
CA THR A 4 -6.83 -12.72 -10.78
C THR A 4 -6.57 -12.30 -12.22
N SER A 5 -6.50 -11.00 -12.47
CA SER A 5 -6.19 -10.43 -13.77
C SER A 5 -4.77 -9.86 -13.76
N LEU A 6 -4.17 -9.69 -14.92
CA LEU A 6 -2.91 -8.93 -15.05
C LEU A 6 -3.11 -7.54 -14.42
N TYR A 7 -2.11 -7.09 -13.66
CA TYR A 7 -2.15 -5.81 -12.93
C TYR A 7 -3.15 -5.72 -11.77
N GLU A 8 -3.85 -6.81 -11.43
CA GLU A 8 -4.66 -6.89 -10.22
C GLU A 8 -3.95 -7.68 -9.13
N MET A 9 -3.96 -7.13 -7.91
CA MET A 9 -3.28 -7.70 -6.76
C MET A 9 -3.93 -9.01 -6.33
N PHE A 10 -3.11 -10.05 -6.15
CA PHE A 10 -3.48 -11.29 -5.49
C PHE A 10 -3.12 -11.24 -4.00
N GLU A 11 -4.07 -11.55 -3.12
CA GLU A 11 -3.87 -11.52 -1.67
C GLU A 11 -4.22 -12.86 -1.02
N ILE A 12 -3.39 -13.28 -0.06
CA ILE A 12 -3.62 -14.43 0.81
C ILE A 12 -3.60 -13.94 2.25
N GLU A 13 -4.68 -14.18 2.99
CA GLU A 13 -4.75 -13.97 4.43
C GLU A 13 -4.40 -15.24 5.20
N ILE A 14 -3.64 -15.09 6.27
CA ILE A 14 -3.06 -16.17 7.07
C ILE A 14 -3.35 -15.85 8.55
N PRO A 15 -4.10 -16.71 9.26
CA PRO A 15 -4.31 -16.54 10.68
C PRO A 15 -2.98 -16.64 11.45
N GLY A 16 -2.74 -15.69 12.34
CA GLY A 16 -1.58 -15.70 13.21
C GLY A 16 -1.26 -14.34 13.80
N ASP A 17 -0.45 -14.35 14.85
CA ASP A 17 0.03 -13.16 15.53
C ASP A 17 1.49 -13.38 15.94
N GLN A 18 2.30 -12.35 15.78
CA GLN A 18 3.72 -12.30 16.17
C GLN A 18 4.04 -10.87 16.61
N PRO A 19 5.08 -10.63 17.43
CA PRO A 19 5.40 -9.27 17.86
C PRO A 19 5.58 -8.30 16.68
N GLU A 20 6.32 -8.69 15.65
CA GLU A 20 6.65 -7.85 14.50
C GLU A 20 5.48 -7.71 13.52
N ALA A 21 5.24 -6.51 13.00
CA ALA A 21 4.21 -6.29 11.99
C ALA A 21 4.57 -6.86 10.61
N VAL A 22 5.82 -7.29 10.39
CA VAL A 22 6.31 -7.83 9.11
C VAL A 22 7.06 -9.13 9.34
N ALA A 23 6.77 -10.14 8.52
CA ALA A 23 7.60 -11.32 8.37
C ALA A 23 8.30 -11.26 7.01
N ARG A 24 9.60 -10.99 7.02
CA ARG A 24 10.36 -10.73 5.80
C ARG A 24 10.57 -12.01 4.99
N ASN A 25 10.44 -11.91 3.66
CA ASN A 25 10.83 -12.95 2.70
C ASN A 25 10.22 -14.33 2.97
N CYS A 26 9.00 -14.37 3.53
CA CYS A 26 8.35 -15.60 3.98
C CYS A 26 7.48 -16.25 2.90
N ALA A 27 7.24 -15.56 1.78
CA ALA A 27 6.41 -16.03 0.68
C ALA A 27 7.14 -15.95 -0.64
N SER A 28 6.81 -16.86 -1.55
CA SER A 28 7.36 -16.87 -2.89
C SER A 28 6.34 -17.25 -3.93
N PHE A 29 6.49 -16.67 -5.12
CA PHE A 29 5.62 -16.82 -6.28
C PHE A 29 6.47 -17.18 -7.49
N ARG A 30 6.02 -18.13 -8.29
CA ARG A 30 6.72 -18.57 -9.51
C ARG A 30 5.75 -19.09 -10.55
N GLN A 31 5.98 -18.73 -11.81
CA GLN A 31 5.39 -19.40 -12.97
C GLN A 31 6.38 -20.42 -13.53
N SER A 32 5.93 -21.66 -13.74
CA SER A 32 6.73 -22.75 -14.34
C SER A 32 8.19 -22.83 -13.82
N GLU A 33 9.18 -22.79 -14.71
CA GLU A 33 10.61 -22.70 -14.38
C GLU A 33 11.15 -21.25 -14.38
N GLY A 34 10.26 -20.25 -14.40
CA GLY A 34 10.60 -18.82 -14.37
C GLY A 34 11.27 -18.35 -13.07
N GLU A 35 11.42 -17.04 -12.90
CA GLU A 35 12.04 -16.47 -11.71
C GLU A 35 11.18 -16.70 -10.46
N LYS A 36 11.84 -16.99 -9.33
CA LYS A 36 11.20 -17.06 -8.01
C LYS A 36 11.16 -15.66 -7.41
N ILE A 37 9.97 -15.06 -7.36
CA ILE A 37 9.75 -13.77 -6.73
C ILE A 37 9.47 -13.98 -5.24
N VAL A 38 10.22 -13.32 -4.38
CA VAL A 38 10.09 -13.44 -2.92
C VAL A 38 9.49 -12.17 -2.35
N VAL A 39 8.49 -12.31 -1.48
CA VAL A 39 7.79 -11.19 -0.84
C VAL A 39 7.60 -11.45 0.65
N SER A 40 7.33 -10.37 1.38
CA SER A 40 7.09 -10.39 2.83
C SER A 40 5.60 -10.49 3.14
N ALA A 41 5.27 -11.07 4.29
CA ALA A 41 3.94 -10.94 4.88
C ALA A 41 3.91 -9.75 5.85
N PHE A 42 2.73 -9.18 6.06
CA PHE A 42 2.51 -8.10 7.02
C PHE A 42 1.24 -8.33 7.83
N ARG A 43 1.18 -7.76 9.03
CA ARG A 43 -0.02 -7.72 9.87
C ARG A 43 -1.07 -6.84 9.19
N LYS A 44 -2.13 -7.46 8.67
CA LYS A 44 -3.23 -6.74 8.00
C LYS A 44 -4.21 -6.16 9.03
N ARG A 45 -4.52 -6.98 10.03
CA ARG A 45 -5.36 -6.67 11.19
C ARG A 45 -5.03 -7.59 12.36
N ALA A 46 -5.59 -7.37 13.55
CA ALA A 46 -5.41 -8.24 14.71
C ALA A 46 -5.65 -9.73 14.35
N GLY A 47 -4.65 -10.57 14.65
CA GLY A 47 -4.69 -12.02 14.40
C GLY A 47 -4.62 -12.45 12.93
N VAL A 48 -4.39 -11.53 11.99
CA VAL A 48 -4.34 -11.84 10.55
C VAL A 48 -3.15 -11.19 9.87
N PHE A 49 -2.29 -12.02 9.29
CA PHE A 49 -1.26 -11.61 8.36
C PHE A 49 -1.75 -11.73 6.92
N ALA A 50 -1.20 -10.94 6.02
CA ALA A 50 -1.45 -11.03 4.60
C ALA A 50 -0.15 -11.04 3.79
N VAL A 51 -0.19 -11.76 2.68
CA VAL A 51 0.80 -11.69 1.61
C VAL A 51 0.10 -11.12 0.38
N ARG A 52 0.69 -10.08 -0.21
CA ARG A 52 0.20 -9.44 -1.43
C ARG A 52 1.21 -9.65 -2.56
N PHE A 53 0.72 -9.95 -3.75
CA PHE A 53 1.54 -10.17 -4.94
C PHE A 53 0.86 -9.57 -6.17
N LEU A 54 1.62 -8.87 -7.00
CA LEU A 54 1.15 -8.32 -8.27
C LEU A 54 1.68 -9.20 -9.42
N PRO A 55 0.87 -10.06 -10.03
CA PRO A 55 1.28 -10.83 -11.19
C PRO A 55 1.46 -9.90 -12.40
N ARG A 56 2.57 -10.07 -13.10
CA ARG A 56 2.97 -9.29 -14.29
C ARG A 56 3.03 -10.12 -15.57
N GLU A 57 2.62 -11.38 -15.50
CA GLU A 57 2.53 -12.30 -16.62
C GLU A 57 1.27 -13.17 -16.49
N GLU A 58 0.58 -13.39 -17.62
CA GLU A 58 -0.60 -14.27 -17.69
C GLU A 58 -0.22 -15.74 -17.48
N GLY A 59 -1.17 -16.55 -17.00
CA GLY A 59 -1.04 -17.99 -16.82
C GLY A 59 -1.04 -18.46 -15.37
N GLU A 60 -0.63 -19.70 -15.14
CA GLU A 60 -0.66 -20.31 -13.80
C GLU A 60 0.55 -19.88 -12.95
N TRP A 61 0.27 -19.34 -11.78
CA TRP A 61 1.24 -18.99 -10.75
C TRP A 61 1.12 -19.96 -9.57
N LYS A 62 2.25 -20.43 -9.06
CA LYS A 62 2.34 -21.22 -7.84
C LYS A 62 2.93 -20.38 -6.72
N TYR A 63 2.46 -20.60 -5.51
CA TYR A 63 2.99 -19.94 -4.32
C TYR A 63 3.34 -20.92 -3.21
N GLU A 64 4.35 -20.55 -2.43
CA GLU A 64 4.79 -21.21 -1.20
C GLU A 64 5.01 -20.15 -0.14
N ILE A 65 4.43 -20.36 1.05
CA ILE A 65 4.50 -19.43 2.18
C ILE A 65 4.89 -20.22 3.42
N SER A 66 5.94 -19.79 4.10
CA SER A 66 6.38 -20.34 5.38
C SER A 66 6.24 -19.28 6.46
N LEU A 67 5.20 -19.39 7.29
CA LEU A 67 4.87 -18.38 8.29
C LEU A 67 4.31 -19.07 9.55
N PHE A 68 4.76 -18.66 10.73
CA PHE A 68 4.30 -19.22 12.02
C PHE A 68 4.46 -20.75 12.14
N GLY A 69 5.51 -21.33 11.53
CA GLY A 69 5.69 -22.77 11.47
C GLY A 69 4.70 -23.51 10.57
N GLN A 70 3.83 -22.78 9.87
CA GLN A 70 2.92 -23.30 8.85
C GLN A 70 3.58 -23.18 7.48
N ASN A 71 3.44 -24.22 6.67
CA ASN A 71 3.80 -24.18 5.25
C ASN A 71 2.51 -24.25 4.43
N ILE A 72 2.21 -23.17 3.73
CA ILE A 72 1.02 -23.00 2.90
C ILE A 72 1.48 -22.95 1.44
N SER A 73 0.88 -23.76 0.59
CA SER A 73 1.14 -23.73 -0.84
C SER A 73 -0.16 -23.77 -1.65
N GLY A 74 -0.08 -23.34 -2.90
CA GLY A 74 -1.22 -23.38 -3.81
C GLY A 74 -0.91 -22.76 -5.16
N SER A 75 -1.94 -22.59 -5.96
CA SER A 75 -1.82 -21.90 -7.25
C SER A 75 -3.04 -21.02 -7.56
N PHE A 76 -2.83 -20.07 -8.45
CA PHE A 76 -3.86 -19.22 -9.05
C PHE A 76 -3.57 -19.00 -10.54
N CYS A 77 -4.59 -18.62 -11.29
CA CYS A 77 -4.43 -18.23 -12.69
C CYS A 77 -4.53 -16.72 -12.82
N CYS A 78 -3.56 -16.11 -13.51
CA CYS A 78 -3.60 -14.73 -13.96
C CYS A 78 -4.16 -14.69 -15.38
N GLY A 79 -5.32 -14.07 -15.57
CA GLY A 79 -5.90 -13.80 -16.89
C GLY A 79 -5.37 -12.48 -17.49
N PRO A 80 -5.87 -12.08 -18.67
CA PRO A 80 -5.54 -10.80 -19.27
C PRO A 80 -5.93 -9.63 -18.38
N ALA A 81 -5.33 -8.46 -18.64
CA ALA A 81 -5.69 -7.23 -17.93
C ALA A 81 -7.17 -6.89 -18.14
N GLU A 82 -7.80 -6.36 -17.08
CA GLU A 82 -9.14 -5.79 -17.21
C GLU A 82 -9.11 -4.51 -18.05
N GLU A 83 -10.25 -4.17 -18.66
CA GLU A 83 -10.37 -2.92 -19.42
C GLU A 83 -10.04 -1.70 -18.54
N GLY A 84 -9.13 -0.85 -19.02
CA GLY A 84 -8.63 0.31 -18.27
C GLY A 84 -7.56 0.00 -17.22
N SER A 85 -7.14 -1.25 -17.07
CA SER A 85 -6.01 -1.62 -16.21
C SER A 85 -4.72 -1.68 -17.02
N HIS A 86 -3.85 -0.69 -16.81
CA HIS A 86 -2.65 -0.49 -17.63
C HIS A 86 -1.34 -0.98 -16.96
N GLY A 87 -1.41 -1.40 -15.69
CA GLY A 87 -0.24 -1.76 -14.90
C GLY A 87 0.42 -0.58 -14.18
N LEU A 88 1.63 -0.80 -13.71
CA LEU A 88 2.46 0.21 -13.07
C LEU A 88 2.84 1.33 -14.05
N VAL A 89 2.94 2.56 -13.55
CA VAL A 89 3.65 3.61 -14.28
C VAL A 89 5.16 3.39 -14.15
N GLN A 90 5.86 3.44 -15.28
CA GLN A 90 7.30 3.26 -15.42
C GLN A 90 7.94 4.46 -16.11
N THR A 91 9.21 4.71 -15.81
CA THR A 91 10.02 5.67 -16.55
C THR A 91 10.35 5.10 -17.93
N GLN A 92 10.22 5.93 -18.96
CA GLN A 92 10.73 5.65 -20.29
C GLN A 92 11.46 6.90 -20.76
N GLU A 93 12.79 6.83 -20.79
CA GLU A 93 13.66 7.97 -21.10
C GLU A 93 13.31 9.21 -20.24
N ASP A 94 12.73 10.24 -20.85
CA ASP A 94 12.36 11.52 -20.24
C ASP A 94 10.86 11.64 -19.92
N HIS A 95 10.08 10.57 -20.10
CA HIS A 95 8.63 10.53 -19.87
C HIS A 95 8.19 9.26 -19.14
N PHE A 96 6.87 9.09 -19.00
CA PHE A 96 6.27 7.95 -18.33
C PHE A 96 5.34 7.17 -19.25
N ARG A 97 5.30 5.86 -19.04
CA ARG A 97 4.32 4.95 -19.64
C ARG A 97 3.82 3.94 -18.63
N TYR A 98 2.62 3.47 -18.86
CA TYR A 98 2.13 2.27 -18.20
C TYR A 98 2.83 1.01 -18.76
N GLU A 99 2.74 -0.11 -18.04
CA GLU A 99 3.36 -1.38 -18.44
C GLU A 99 2.83 -1.93 -19.77
N ASP A 100 1.58 -1.65 -20.11
CA ASP A 100 0.97 -2.00 -21.40
C ASP A 100 1.43 -1.09 -22.57
N GLY A 101 2.27 -0.09 -22.28
CA GLY A 101 2.79 0.89 -23.24
C GLY A 101 1.94 2.15 -23.40
N ALA A 102 0.77 2.23 -22.75
CA ALA A 102 -0.05 3.44 -22.76
C ALA A 102 0.73 4.64 -22.20
N LYS A 103 0.53 5.81 -22.79
CA LYS A 103 1.22 7.04 -22.37
C LYS A 103 0.68 7.50 -21.02
N TYR A 104 1.57 7.83 -20.08
CA TYR A 104 1.20 8.46 -18.83
C TYR A 104 1.75 9.90 -18.78
N LEU A 105 0.88 10.86 -18.52
CA LEU A 105 1.24 12.25 -18.26
C LEU A 105 0.71 12.61 -16.86
N PRO A 106 1.58 12.91 -15.88
CA PRO A 106 1.12 13.20 -14.53
C PRO A 106 0.46 14.58 -14.46
N PHE A 107 -0.86 14.60 -14.37
CA PHE A 107 -1.66 15.76 -14.00
C PHE A 107 -2.06 15.60 -12.53
N GLY A 108 -1.20 16.10 -11.65
CA GLY A 108 -1.32 15.87 -10.22
C GLY A 108 -2.12 16.95 -9.47
N THR A 109 -2.74 16.56 -8.37
CA THR A 109 -3.27 17.46 -7.33
C THR A 109 -2.67 17.15 -5.96
N THR A 110 -3.06 17.92 -4.94
CA THR A 110 -2.54 17.82 -3.59
C THR A 110 -3.67 17.82 -2.57
N CYS A 111 -3.79 16.73 -1.81
CA CYS A 111 -4.68 16.66 -0.66
C CYS A 111 -3.94 15.99 0.51
N TYR A 112 -2.93 16.66 1.06
CA TYR A 112 -1.98 16.05 1.99
C TYR A 112 -2.60 15.21 3.14
N ALA A 113 -3.54 15.76 3.90
CA ALA A 113 -4.09 15.11 5.09
C ALA A 113 -5.53 14.62 4.91
N TRP A 114 -5.94 14.35 3.66
CA TRP A 114 -7.35 14.06 3.35
C TRP A 114 -7.87 12.81 4.05
N ILE A 115 -7.02 11.78 4.25
CA ILE A 115 -7.38 10.54 4.96
C ILE A 115 -7.66 10.74 6.46
N TYR A 116 -7.34 11.92 7.01
CA TYR A 116 -7.63 12.32 8.39
C TYR A 116 -8.91 13.13 8.53
N GLN A 117 -9.55 13.51 7.41
CA GLN A 117 -10.83 14.22 7.42
C GLN A 117 -11.98 13.27 7.79
N THR A 118 -13.18 13.84 8.00
CA THR A 118 -14.38 13.02 8.24
C THR A 118 -14.65 12.07 7.08
N ARG A 119 -15.46 11.03 7.33
CA ARG A 119 -15.77 10.05 6.29
C ARG A 119 -16.45 10.70 5.10
N GLU A 120 -17.36 11.64 5.37
CA GLU A 120 -18.12 12.40 4.39
C GLU A 120 -17.19 13.21 3.50
N LEU A 121 -16.21 13.93 4.08
CA LEU A 121 -15.27 14.74 3.31
C LEU A 121 -14.26 13.90 2.52
N GLN A 122 -13.88 12.72 3.04
CA GLN A 122 -13.09 11.76 2.27
C GLN A 122 -13.87 11.20 1.07
N ASP A 123 -15.17 10.93 1.23
CA ASP A 123 -16.02 10.46 0.15
C ASP A 123 -16.26 11.56 -0.91
N GLU A 124 -16.47 12.81 -0.48
CA GLU A 124 -16.53 13.99 -1.36
C GLU A 124 -15.21 14.21 -2.13
N THR A 125 -14.06 13.97 -1.48
CA THR A 125 -12.75 14.01 -2.14
C THR A 125 -12.67 12.97 -3.26
N MET A 126 -13.13 11.75 -3.02
CA MET A 126 -13.15 10.68 -4.04
C MET A 126 -14.10 11.00 -5.19
N GLU A 127 -15.29 11.53 -4.90
CA GLU A 127 -16.25 11.98 -5.91
C GLU A 127 -15.67 13.10 -6.78
N THR A 128 -15.02 14.09 -6.15
CA THR A 128 -14.34 15.18 -6.86
C THR A 128 -13.24 14.64 -7.78
N LEU A 129 -12.41 13.73 -7.29
CA LEU A 129 -11.34 13.11 -8.10
C LEU A 129 -11.90 12.33 -9.29
N SER A 130 -13.06 11.68 -9.14
CA SER A 130 -13.68 10.90 -10.22
C SER A 130 -14.13 11.72 -11.43
N THR A 131 -14.32 13.03 -11.25
CA THR A 131 -14.78 13.96 -12.30
C THR A 131 -13.74 15.02 -12.66
N ALA A 132 -12.70 15.18 -11.84
CA ALA A 132 -11.58 16.08 -12.10
C ALA A 132 -10.63 15.54 -13.17
N CYS A 133 -9.73 16.40 -13.65
CA CYS A 133 -8.71 16.03 -14.63
C CYS A 133 -7.43 15.43 -14.02
N PHE A 134 -7.42 15.16 -12.71
CA PHE A 134 -6.23 14.71 -12.01
C PHE A 134 -6.09 13.18 -12.05
N ASN A 135 -4.91 12.70 -12.39
CA ASN A 135 -4.56 11.27 -12.41
C ASN A 135 -3.42 10.94 -11.43
N LYS A 136 -3.09 11.86 -10.53
CA LYS A 136 -2.16 11.66 -9.43
C LYS A 136 -2.55 12.53 -8.24
N ILE A 137 -2.39 12.02 -7.02
CA ILE A 137 -2.64 12.77 -5.80
C ILE A 137 -1.47 12.64 -4.82
N ARG A 138 -0.95 13.78 -4.37
CA ARG A 138 0.01 13.83 -3.25
C ARG A 138 -0.71 13.75 -1.92
N MET A 139 -0.38 12.74 -1.13
CA MET A 139 -1.01 12.46 0.17
C MET A 139 0.00 11.96 1.20
N LEU A 140 -0.21 12.33 2.46
CA LEU A 140 0.60 11.93 3.60
C LEU A 140 0.03 10.66 4.22
N ILE A 141 0.91 9.77 4.66
CA ILE A 141 0.52 8.66 5.52
C ILE A 141 0.36 9.11 6.97
N PHE A 142 1.30 9.93 7.47
CA PHE A 142 1.26 10.48 8.81
C PHE A 142 0.39 11.75 8.87
N PRO A 143 -0.15 12.10 10.05
CA PRO A 143 -1.02 13.26 10.19
C PRO A 143 -0.24 14.56 10.01
N LYS A 144 -0.94 15.62 9.57
CA LYS A 144 -0.34 16.92 9.27
C LYS A 144 -0.67 17.95 10.34
N PHE A 145 0.35 18.62 10.86
CA PHE A 145 0.20 19.81 11.70
C PHE A 145 0.83 21.03 11.02
N MET A 146 0.02 22.03 10.67
CA MET A 146 0.42 23.30 10.04
C MET A 146 -0.59 24.41 10.39
N PRO A 147 -0.28 25.71 10.12
CA PRO A 147 -1.31 26.73 10.08
C PRO A 147 -2.51 26.27 9.22
N TYR A 148 -3.73 26.43 9.73
CA TYR A 148 -4.99 25.97 9.12
C TYR A 148 -5.20 24.45 9.07
N ASN A 149 -4.32 23.65 9.69
CA ASN A 149 -4.52 22.22 9.92
C ASN A 149 -3.94 21.84 11.28
N GLN A 150 -4.77 21.99 12.32
CA GLN A 150 -4.38 21.79 13.73
C GLN A 150 -5.27 20.77 14.44
N GLU A 151 -6.17 20.11 13.71
CA GLU A 151 -7.12 19.17 14.28
C GLU A 151 -6.40 17.92 14.79
N GLU A 152 -6.87 17.39 15.92
CA GLU A 152 -6.33 16.15 16.46
C GLU A 152 -6.86 14.95 15.66
N PRO A 153 -5.99 14.09 15.11
CA PRO A 153 -6.40 12.87 14.43
C PRO A 153 -7.26 12.00 15.36
N LYS A 154 -8.39 11.52 14.84
CA LYS A 154 -9.22 10.53 15.56
C LYS A 154 -8.53 9.17 15.68
N LEU A 155 -7.65 8.86 14.73
CA LEU A 155 -6.89 7.61 14.66
C LEU A 155 -5.45 7.93 14.27
N PHE A 156 -4.54 7.15 14.85
CA PHE A 156 -3.12 7.15 14.49
C PHE A 156 -2.76 5.80 13.85
N PRO A 157 -1.67 5.71 13.08
CA PRO A 157 -1.29 4.45 12.43
C PRO A 157 -0.83 3.36 13.39
N PHE A 158 -0.33 3.75 14.57
CA PHE A 158 0.33 2.86 15.52
C PHE A 158 -0.13 3.14 16.94
N ALA A 159 -0.05 2.13 17.82
CA ALA A 159 -0.22 2.32 19.25
C ALA A 159 1.03 2.98 19.86
N ARG A 160 0.89 3.63 21.03
CA ARG A 160 2.04 4.13 21.80
C ARG A 160 2.65 3.04 22.70
N ARG A 161 3.97 3.13 22.88
CA ARG A 161 4.73 2.45 23.93
C ARG A 161 4.49 3.13 25.28
N ALA A 162 4.98 2.50 26.35
CA ALA A 162 4.85 3.04 27.72
C ALA A 162 5.59 4.38 27.90
N ASP A 163 6.65 4.62 27.14
CA ASP A 163 7.44 5.88 27.16
C ASP A 163 6.82 6.99 26.29
N GLY A 164 5.68 6.72 25.64
CA GLY A 164 5.00 7.65 24.75
C GLY A 164 5.47 7.61 23.30
N SER A 165 6.54 6.90 22.94
CA SER A 165 6.96 6.73 21.53
C SER A 165 5.99 5.83 20.75
N TRP A 166 6.04 5.85 19.42
CA TRP A 166 5.18 5.03 18.57
C TRP A 166 5.70 3.61 18.41
N ASP A 167 4.87 2.60 18.68
CA ASP A 167 5.20 1.20 18.42
C ASP A 167 4.77 0.80 17.00
N VAL A 168 5.70 0.92 16.05
CA VAL A 168 5.44 0.62 14.62
C VAL A 168 5.03 -0.83 14.34
N ASN A 169 5.22 -1.74 15.30
CA ASN A 169 4.78 -3.13 15.19
C ASN A 169 3.34 -3.36 15.69
N ARG A 170 2.77 -2.40 16.42
CA ARG A 170 1.39 -2.42 16.92
C ARG A 170 0.51 -1.50 16.07
N THR A 171 0.07 -2.02 14.93
CA THR A 171 -0.71 -1.28 13.94
C THR A 171 -2.15 -1.06 14.38
N GLU A 172 -2.73 0.08 14.01
CA GLU A 172 -4.15 0.38 14.28
C GLU A 172 -5.04 -0.03 13.10
N ASP A 173 -5.82 -1.10 13.28
CA ASP A 173 -6.60 -1.76 12.23
C ASP A 173 -7.54 -0.80 11.50
N ALA A 174 -8.19 0.11 12.23
CA ALA A 174 -9.13 1.06 11.64
C ALA A 174 -8.42 2.07 10.71
N PHE A 175 -7.22 2.52 11.09
CA PHE A 175 -6.43 3.44 10.27
C PHE A 175 -5.99 2.76 8.97
N TRP A 176 -5.36 1.59 9.08
CA TRP A 176 -4.79 0.93 7.91
C TRP A 176 -5.85 0.31 6.99
N GLY A 177 -6.97 -0.14 7.55
CA GLY A 177 -8.14 -0.56 6.77
C GLY A 177 -8.73 0.60 5.97
N ASN A 178 -8.80 1.81 6.55
CA ASN A 178 -9.23 3.00 5.80
C ASN A 178 -8.25 3.33 4.67
N LEU A 179 -6.94 3.33 4.96
CA LEU A 179 -5.92 3.63 3.94
C LEU A 179 -5.93 2.60 2.81
N ASP A 180 -6.05 1.30 3.09
CA ASP A 180 -6.23 0.25 2.07
C ASP A 180 -7.42 0.58 1.15
N ASN A 181 -8.57 0.94 1.75
CA ASN A 181 -9.77 1.30 0.98
C ASN A 181 -9.55 2.54 0.10
N ARG A 182 -8.85 3.57 0.61
CA ARG A 182 -8.59 4.80 -0.14
C ARG A 182 -7.59 4.59 -1.27
N VAL A 183 -6.49 3.89 -1.04
CA VAL A 183 -5.49 3.59 -2.10
C VAL A 183 -6.11 2.71 -3.18
N ALA A 184 -6.87 1.66 -2.81
CA ALA A 184 -7.59 0.84 -3.77
C ALA A 184 -8.63 1.65 -4.56
N GLY A 185 -9.33 2.57 -3.88
CA GLY A 185 -10.29 3.47 -4.50
C GLY A 185 -9.66 4.38 -5.55
N LEU A 186 -8.51 4.98 -5.23
CA LEU A 186 -7.77 5.80 -6.19
C LEU A 186 -7.37 4.99 -7.43
N GLY A 187 -6.92 3.75 -7.24
CA GLY A 187 -6.56 2.86 -8.35
C GLY A 187 -7.73 2.57 -9.29
N ARG A 188 -8.94 2.36 -8.73
CA ARG A 188 -10.17 2.19 -9.54
C ARG A 188 -10.57 3.44 -10.32
N LEU A 189 -10.15 4.63 -9.89
CA LEU A 189 -10.38 5.89 -10.60
C LEU A 189 -9.28 6.21 -11.63
N GLY A 190 -8.25 5.36 -11.75
CA GLY A 190 -7.07 5.69 -12.57
C GLY A 190 -6.20 6.80 -11.97
N VAL A 191 -6.24 6.98 -10.64
CA VAL A 191 -5.45 7.97 -9.92
C VAL A 191 -4.28 7.30 -9.20
N GLU A 192 -3.08 7.76 -9.52
CA GLU A 192 -1.84 7.36 -8.83
C GLU A 192 -1.79 7.95 -7.42
N ALA A 193 -1.67 7.09 -6.41
CA ALA A 193 -1.45 7.46 -5.02
C ALA A 193 0.03 7.76 -4.77
N ASP A 194 0.38 9.05 -4.71
CA ASP A 194 1.73 9.50 -4.36
C ASP A 194 1.87 9.55 -2.83
N LEU A 195 2.32 8.44 -2.26
CA LEU A 195 2.39 8.24 -0.83
C LEU A 195 3.66 8.88 -0.28
N ILE A 196 3.48 9.96 0.48
CA ILE A 196 4.56 10.63 1.21
C ILE A 196 4.79 9.89 2.52
N LEU A 197 5.95 9.24 2.60
CA LEU A 197 6.32 8.32 3.67
C LEU A 197 6.78 9.05 4.93
N PHE A 198 7.50 10.16 4.78
CA PHE A 198 7.98 10.99 5.88
C PHE A 198 7.73 12.47 5.58
N HIS A 199 7.51 13.30 6.59
CA HIS A 199 7.38 14.75 6.41
C HIS A 199 7.62 15.51 7.71
N PRO A 200 7.95 16.82 7.66
CA PRO A 200 8.21 17.62 8.85
C PRO A 200 6.94 18.23 9.49
N TYR A 201 5.76 18.08 8.87
CA TYR A 201 4.50 18.68 9.35
C TYR A 201 3.90 17.94 10.55
N ASP A 202 4.62 17.92 11.67
CA ASP A 202 4.35 17.00 12.76
C ASP A 202 4.43 17.69 14.12
N ARG A 203 3.63 17.17 15.06
CA ARG A 203 3.72 17.49 16.49
C ARG A 203 3.56 16.26 17.38
N TRP A 204 3.40 15.08 16.78
CA TRP A 204 3.06 13.84 17.46
C TRP A 204 4.26 12.89 17.60
N GLY A 205 5.40 13.22 16.98
CA GLY A 205 6.67 12.51 17.09
C GLY A 205 6.96 11.52 15.95
N PHE A 206 6.18 11.55 14.86
CA PHE A 206 6.46 10.73 13.68
C PHE A 206 7.69 11.21 12.91
N SER A 207 7.95 12.52 12.92
CA SER A 207 9.13 13.14 12.31
C SER A 207 10.43 12.90 13.09
N GLU A 208 10.31 12.36 14.32
CA GLU A 208 11.41 12.14 15.26
C GLU A 208 11.64 10.65 15.56
N MET A 209 10.98 9.73 14.83
CA MET A 209 11.18 8.29 14.99
C MET A 209 12.65 7.92 14.80
N CYS A 210 13.13 6.97 15.62
CA CYS A 210 14.48 6.45 15.45
C CYS A 210 14.62 5.69 14.13
N ARG A 211 15.86 5.47 13.70
CA ARG A 211 16.16 4.79 12.42
C ARG A 211 15.55 3.39 12.36
N GLU A 212 15.57 2.66 13.47
CA GLU A 212 15.02 1.31 13.58
C GLU A 212 13.52 1.29 13.32
N ASP A 213 12.77 2.22 13.94
CA ASP A 213 11.32 2.37 13.73
C ASP A 213 11.02 2.83 12.30
N CYS A 214 11.80 3.76 11.74
CA CYS A 214 11.67 4.18 10.35
C CYS A 214 11.87 3.02 9.36
N LEU A 215 12.86 2.15 9.58
CA LEU A 215 13.09 0.98 8.71
C LEU A 215 12.00 -0.06 8.84
N ALA A 216 11.51 -0.34 10.05
CA ALA A 216 10.39 -1.26 10.27
C ALA A 216 9.09 -0.73 9.64
N TYR A 217 8.85 0.60 9.73
CA TYR A 217 7.75 1.25 9.02
C TYR A 217 7.88 1.10 7.50
N LEU A 218 9.07 1.30 6.93
CA LEU A 218 9.28 1.13 5.48
C LEU A 218 9.04 -0.32 5.03
N ASP A 219 9.52 -1.31 5.77
CA ASP A 219 9.22 -2.71 5.49
C ASP A 219 7.71 -2.98 5.49
N TYR A 220 7.00 -2.40 6.46
CA TYR A 220 5.55 -2.53 6.59
C TYR A 220 4.83 -1.90 5.39
N MET A 221 5.24 -0.70 4.98
CA MET A 221 4.70 -0.02 3.81
C MET A 221 4.94 -0.81 2.53
N VAL A 222 6.16 -1.30 2.31
CA VAL A 222 6.48 -2.11 1.11
C VAL A 222 5.69 -3.41 1.09
N ALA A 223 5.62 -4.12 2.22
CA ALA A 223 4.86 -5.37 2.30
C ALA A 223 3.35 -5.15 2.10
N ARG A 224 2.79 -4.05 2.64
CA ARG A 224 1.35 -3.75 2.56
C ARG A 224 0.95 -3.13 1.22
N TYR A 225 1.73 -2.22 0.65
CA TYR A 225 1.33 -1.43 -0.53
C TYR A 225 2.15 -1.72 -1.79
N GLY A 226 3.24 -2.49 -1.73
CA GLY A 226 4.10 -2.75 -2.89
C GLY A 226 3.44 -3.52 -4.04
N ALA A 227 2.30 -4.17 -3.80
CA ALA A 227 1.52 -4.85 -4.83
C ALA A 227 0.40 -3.97 -5.45
N TYR A 228 0.20 -2.74 -4.97
CA TYR A 228 -0.73 -1.81 -5.60
C TYR A 228 -0.06 -1.16 -6.81
N ARG A 229 -0.63 -1.40 -8.00
CA ARG A 229 -0.09 -0.85 -9.25
C ARG A 229 -0.08 0.68 -9.31
N ASN A 230 -0.94 1.34 -8.54
CA ASN A 230 -1.12 2.78 -8.56
C ASN A 230 -0.35 3.51 -7.45
N VAL A 231 0.61 2.87 -6.78
CA VAL A 231 1.36 3.47 -5.66
C VAL A 231 2.71 3.99 -6.13
N TRP A 232 2.99 5.25 -5.78
CA TRP A 232 4.29 5.89 -5.93
C TRP A 232 4.86 6.20 -4.56
N TRP A 233 6.17 6.02 -4.41
CA TRP A 233 6.88 6.29 -3.17
C TRP A 233 7.51 7.68 -3.20
N SER A 234 6.97 8.61 -2.43
CA SER A 234 7.62 9.89 -2.13
C SER A 234 8.28 9.78 -0.76
N LEU A 235 9.62 9.73 -0.72
CA LEU A 235 10.34 9.61 0.56
C LEU A 235 10.02 10.78 1.50
N ALA A 236 9.88 11.99 0.96
CA ALA A 236 9.40 13.18 1.67
C ALA A 236 8.65 14.15 0.74
#